data_AF-A0A0R3XDA7-F1
#
_entry.id   AF-A0A0R3XDA7-F1
#
_cell.length_a   1.000
_cell.length_b   1.000
_cell.length_c   1.000
_cell.angle_alpha   90.00
_cell.angle_beta   90.00
_cell.angle_gamma   90.00
#
_symmetry.space_group_name_H-M   'P 1'
#
loop_
_entity.id
_entity.type
_entity.pdbx_description
1 polymer ?
#
loop_
_entity_poly.entity_id
_entity_poly.type
_entity_poly.pdbx_seq_one_letter_code
_entity_poly.pdbx_strand_id
1 'polypeptide(L)'
;MEVQLCLMLLAAATLYGGLGLAKDVSVPRDVRLRVVDPHTVKMTWKRPSQPNGRLIGYLIAWRLGSGFYEIINLNVTKSYTFRDLQPGRTLAASVSAYTRKGGPMKRDYVSHFSEEVRISIPHSKRREFILASIVNLLSDSSKPAPRNAKIRICNGGHLMLSER
;
A
#
# COMPACT_ATOMS: atom_id res chain seq x y z
N MET A 1 22.70 24.60 -9.35
CA MET A 1 22.01 25.30 -8.25
C MET A 1 20.83 24.50 -7.65
N GLU A 2 20.30 23.46 -8.31
CA GLU A 2 19.19 22.64 -7.77
C GLU A 2 19.57 21.71 -6.60
N VAL A 3 20.80 21.17 -6.58
CA VAL A 3 21.26 20.25 -5.52
C VAL A 3 21.38 20.93 -4.15
N GLN A 4 21.66 22.23 -4.12
CA GLN A 4 21.81 22.99 -2.87
C GLN A 4 20.46 23.24 -2.19
N LEU A 5 19.38 23.37 -2.98
CA LEU A 5 18.02 23.51 -2.45
C LEU A 5 17.52 22.19 -1.85
N CYS A 6 17.90 21.06 -2.45
CA CYS A 6 17.54 19.71 -1.97
C CYS A 6 18.25 19.37 -0.64
N LEU A 7 19.53 19.72 -0.50
CA LEU A 7 20.29 19.55 0.74
C LEU A 7 19.76 20.42 1.90
N MET A 8 19.31 21.64 1.61
CA MET A 8 18.71 22.52 2.62
C MET A 8 17.35 22.00 3.12
N LEU A 9 16.55 21.38 2.25
CA LEU A 9 15.29 20.74 2.65
C LEU A 9 15.51 19.47 3.47
N LEU A 10 16.54 18.68 3.16
CA LEU A 10 16.90 17.49 3.94
C LEU A 10 17.48 17.86 5.32
N ALA A 11 18.28 18.94 5.41
CA ALA A 11 18.83 19.44 6.67
C ALA A 11 17.76 20.04 7.60
N ALA A 12 16.71 20.66 7.04
CA ALA A 12 15.56 21.09 7.84
C ALA A 12 14.84 19.89 8.47
N ALA A 13 14.69 18.77 7.74
CA ALA A 13 14.02 17.58 8.27
C ALA A 13 14.77 16.94 9.45
N THR A 14 16.10 17.05 9.51
CA THR A 14 16.91 16.57 10.64
C THR A 14 16.93 17.55 11.82
N LEU A 15 16.86 18.86 11.59
CA LEU A 15 16.80 19.85 12.68
C LEU A 15 15.41 19.96 13.33
N TYR A 16 14.34 19.72 12.57
CA TYR A 16 12.96 19.72 13.07
C TYR A 16 12.45 18.33 13.51
N GLY A 17 13.25 17.27 13.32
CA GLY A 17 12.88 15.89 13.69
C GLY A 17 12.86 15.59 15.19
N GLY A 18 13.27 16.54 16.05
CA GLY A 18 13.35 16.37 17.51
C GLY A 18 12.45 17.29 18.34
N LEU A 19 11.71 18.20 17.71
CA LEU A 19 10.78 19.11 18.39
C LEU A 19 9.39 18.85 17.80
N GLY A 20 8.45 18.43 18.65
CA GLY A 20 7.03 18.26 18.32
C GLY A 20 6.33 19.58 17.98
N LEU A 21 6.85 20.30 17.00
CA LEU A 21 6.32 21.56 16.49
C LEU A 21 5.13 21.22 15.60
N ALA A 22 3.95 21.36 16.22
CA ALA A 22 2.64 21.45 15.58
C ALA A 22 2.51 20.65 14.27
N LYS A 23 2.13 19.37 14.41
CA LYS A 23 1.59 18.56 13.32
C LYS A 23 0.73 19.45 12.41
N ASP A 24 1.17 19.63 11.16
CA ASP A 24 0.54 20.59 10.23
C ASP A 24 -0.98 20.40 10.23
N VAL A 25 -1.69 21.40 10.75
CA VAL A 25 -3.14 21.32 10.97
C VAL A 25 -3.94 21.28 9.67
N SER A 26 -3.28 21.60 8.54
CA SER A 26 -3.84 21.61 7.20
C SER A 26 -3.70 20.28 6.47
N VAL A 27 -2.89 19.33 6.98
CA VAL A 27 -2.75 18.00 6.38
C VAL A 27 -3.84 17.03 6.83
N PRO A 28 -4.21 16.04 5.99
CA PRO A 28 -5.08 14.96 6.41
C PRO A 28 -4.48 14.20 7.61
N ARG A 29 -5.34 13.87 8.58
CA ARG A 29 -4.95 13.25 9.84
C ARG A 29 -5.21 11.76 9.80
N ASP A 30 -4.59 11.03 10.71
CA ASP A 30 -4.96 9.63 10.98
C ASP A 30 -4.93 8.75 9.71
N VAL A 31 -3.86 8.93 8.92
CA VAL A 31 -3.65 8.23 7.65
C VAL A 31 -3.23 6.79 7.96
N ARG A 32 -3.91 5.81 7.37
CA ARG A 32 -3.65 4.39 7.59
C ARG A 32 -3.81 3.60 6.31
N LEU A 33 -3.03 2.53 6.20
CA LEU A 33 -3.17 1.51 5.17
C LEU A 33 -3.64 0.20 5.80
N ARG A 34 -4.51 -0.52 5.10
CA ARG A 34 -4.96 -1.86 5.49
C ARG A 34 -5.00 -2.75 4.26
N VAL A 35 -4.28 -3.87 4.31
CA VAL A 35 -4.39 -4.92 3.29
C VAL A 35 -5.79 -5.50 3.33
N VAL A 36 -6.44 -5.58 2.17
CA VAL A 36 -7.73 -6.26 1.99
C VAL A 36 -7.47 -7.66 1.45
N ASP A 37 -6.63 -7.77 0.42
CA ASP A 37 -6.17 -9.03 -0.18
C ASP A 37 -4.79 -8.80 -0.85
N PRO A 38 -4.11 -9.83 -1.40
CA PRO A 38 -2.78 -9.69 -2.01
C PRO A 38 -2.68 -8.72 -3.20
N HIS A 39 -3.78 -8.21 -3.74
CA HIS A 39 -3.82 -7.25 -4.85
C HIS A 39 -4.57 -5.97 -4.49
N THR A 40 -5.07 -5.85 -3.25
CA THR A 40 -5.92 -4.75 -2.83
C THR A 40 -5.49 -4.20 -1.48
N VAL A 41 -5.26 -2.88 -1.43
CA VAL A 41 -4.98 -2.16 -0.18
C VAL A 41 -5.92 -0.97 -0.07
N LYS A 42 -6.52 -0.81 1.11
CA LYS A 42 -7.37 0.33 1.43
C LYS A 42 -6.61 1.36 2.25
N MET A 43 -6.61 2.60 1.80
CA MET A 43 -6.13 3.76 2.53
C MET A 43 -7.28 4.53 3.14
N THR A 44 -7.13 4.97 4.38
CA THR A 44 -8.13 5.77 5.09
C THR A 44 -7.47 6.95 5.78
N TRP A 45 -8.18 8.07 5.87
CA TRP A 45 -7.72 9.28 6.56
C TRP A 45 -8.89 10.07 7.15
N LYS A 46 -8.57 10.96 8.09
CA LYS A 46 -9.44 11.99 8.64
C LYS A 46 -9.15 13.32 7.95
N ARG A 47 -10.17 14.18 7.90
CA ARG A 47 -10.03 15.55 7.36
C ARG A 47 -8.99 16.35 8.16
N PRO A 48 -8.31 17.34 7.53
CA PRO A 48 -7.52 18.32 8.24
C PRO A 48 -8.32 18.99 9.36
N SER A 49 -7.64 19.38 10.44
CA SER A 49 -8.28 20.14 11.53
C SER A 49 -8.57 21.59 11.10
N GLN A 50 -7.70 22.17 10.29
CA GLN A 50 -7.82 23.53 9.77
C GLN A 50 -7.51 23.53 8.27
N PRO A 51 -8.50 23.25 7.41
CA PRO A 51 -8.31 23.40 5.98
C PRO A 51 -8.17 24.88 5.62
N ASN A 52 -7.14 25.25 4.85
CA ASN A 52 -6.84 26.62 4.40
C ASN A 52 -7.84 27.15 3.34
N GLY A 53 -9.14 26.88 3.50
CA GLY A 53 -10.19 27.19 2.56
C GLY A 53 -11.26 26.10 2.53
N ARG A 54 -12.13 26.14 1.51
CA ARG A 54 -13.12 25.08 1.28
C ARG A 54 -12.41 23.86 0.73
N LEU A 55 -12.47 22.73 1.44
CA LEU A 55 -11.97 21.45 0.94
C LEU A 55 -12.74 21.04 -0.32
N ILE A 56 -12.02 20.84 -1.42
CA ILE A 56 -12.55 20.44 -2.72
C ILE A 56 -12.08 19.06 -3.17
N GLY A 57 -10.99 18.54 -2.59
CA GLY A 57 -10.50 17.22 -2.91
C GLY A 57 -9.29 16.78 -2.09
N TYR A 58 -8.66 15.70 -2.53
CA TYR A 58 -7.41 15.19 -2.00
C TYR A 58 -6.48 14.76 -3.13
N LEU A 59 -5.19 14.87 -2.89
CA LEU A 59 -4.15 14.30 -3.74
C LEU A 59 -3.47 13.16 -2.99
N ILE A 60 -3.34 11.99 -3.60
CA ILE A 60 -2.58 10.88 -3.06
C ILE A 60 -1.30 10.74 -3.87
N ALA A 61 -0.16 10.76 -3.20
CA ALA A 61 1.11 10.37 -3.78
C ALA A 61 1.44 8.95 -3.31
N TRP A 62 1.64 8.01 -4.23
CA TRP A 62 1.89 6.63 -3.87
C TRP A 62 2.90 5.96 -4.80
N ARG A 63 3.53 4.88 -4.31
CA ARG A 63 4.41 4.03 -5.10
C ARG A 63 4.41 2.60 -4.58
N LEU A 64 4.88 1.69 -5.41
CA LEU A 64 5.10 0.30 -5.06
C LEU A 64 6.61 0.00 -5.04
N GLY A 65 7.15 -0.54 -3.95
CA GLY A 65 8.58 -0.80 -3.77
C GLY A 65 9.46 0.43 -4.05
N SER A 66 10.50 0.25 -4.87
CA SER A 66 11.40 1.30 -5.34
C SER A 66 10.93 2.01 -6.62
N GLY A 67 9.66 1.83 -7.03
CA GLY A 67 9.11 2.49 -8.21
C GLY A 67 8.95 4.00 -8.06
N PHE A 68 8.56 4.64 -9.16
CA PHE A 68 8.23 6.07 -9.19
C PHE A 68 6.92 6.36 -8.44
N TYR A 69 6.79 7.61 -7.97
CA TYR A 69 5.55 8.09 -7.37
C TYR A 69 4.53 8.45 -8.45
N GLU A 70 3.29 8.05 -8.20
CA GLU A 70 2.12 8.41 -8.98
C GLU A 70 1.20 9.30 -8.14
N ILE A 71 0.48 10.21 -8.82
CA ILE A 71 -0.46 11.15 -8.19
C ILE A 71 -1.88 10.81 -8.60
N ILE A 72 -2.76 10.66 -7.62
CA ILE A 72 -4.20 10.45 -7.82
C ILE A 72 -4.95 11.67 -7.30
N ASN A 73 -5.83 12.23 -8.13
CA ASN A 73 -6.73 13.32 -7.75
C ASN A 73 -8.11 12.77 -7.39
N LEU A 74 -8.59 13.11 -6.20
CA LEU A 74 -9.85 12.63 -5.64
C LEU A 74 -10.76 13.80 -5.28
N ASN A 75 -12.06 13.58 -5.47
CA ASN A 75 -13.09 14.41 -4.83
C ASN A 75 -13.03 14.27 -3.30
N VAL A 76 -13.86 15.05 -2.59
CA VAL A 76 -13.93 15.01 -1.13
C VAL A 76 -14.37 13.64 -0.62
N THR A 77 -13.39 12.80 -0.26
CA THR A 77 -13.57 11.46 0.32
C THR A 77 -12.74 11.29 1.60
N LYS A 78 -12.83 10.13 2.25
CA LYS A 78 -12.03 9.76 3.44
C LYS A 78 -11.24 8.47 3.25
N SER A 79 -11.37 7.85 2.07
CA SER A 79 -10.68 6.61 1.76
C SER A 79 -10.49 6.44 0.28
N TYR A 80 -9.45 5.69 -0.07
CA TYR A 80 -9.15 5.24 -1.41
C TYR A 80 -8.75 3.76 -1.39
N THR A 81 -9.04 3.03 -2.46
CA THR A 81 -8.69 1.61 -2.57
C THR A 81 -7.80 1.43 -3.78
N PHE A 82 -6.54 1.09 -3.51
CA PHE A 82 -5.59 0.64 -4.51
C PHE A 82 -5.95 -0.78 -4.93
N ARG A 83 -6.08 -1.03 -6.23
CA ARG A 83 -6.44 -2.32 -6.82
C ARG A 83 -5.33 -2.75 -7.78
N ASP A 84 -5.40 -4.01 -8.20
CA ASP A 84 -4.49 -4.60 -9.20
C ASP A 84 -3.01 -4.47 -8.80
N LEU A 85 -2.75 -4.47 -7.49
CA LEU A 85 -1.41 -4.38 -6.93
C LEU A 85 -0.66 -5.70 -7.10
N GLN A 86 0.66 -5.61 -7.24
CA GLN A 86 1.52 -6.79 -7.27
C GLN A 86 1.76 -7.32 -5.85
N PRO A 87 1.44 -8.60 -5.57
CA PRO A 87 1.71 -9.24 -4.28
C PRO A 87 3.19 -9.24 -3.92
N GLY A 88 3.50 -9.29 -2.61
CA GLY A 88 4.88 -9.34 -2.12
C GLY A 88 5.65 -8.02 -2.21
N ARG A 89 5.00 -6.92 -2.61
CA ARG A 89 5.63 -5.58 -2.66
C ARG A 89 5.16 -4.69 -1.51
N THR A 90 5.98 -3.70 -1.18
CA THR A 90 5.60 -2.66 -0.19
C THR A 90 4.89 -1.51 -0.89
N LEU A 91 3.66 -1.22 -0.49
CA LEU A 91 2.97 -0.01 -0.89
C LEU A 91 3.37 1.13 0.06
N ALA A 92 3.76 2.26 -0.50
CA ALA A 92 4.00 3.50 0.22
C ALA A 92 3.05 4.59 -0.30
N ALA A 93 2.38 5.31 0.59
CA ALA A 93 1.44 6.36 0.19
C ALA A 93 1.39 7.51 1.20
N SER A 94 1.13 8.71 0.70
CA SER A 94 0.83 9.91 1.47
C SER A 94 -0.36 10.64 0.84
N VAL A 95 -1.05 11.46 1.62
CA VAL A 95 -2.23 12.19 1.14
C VAL A 95 -2.14 13.66 1.55
N SER A 96 -2.55 14.55 0.64
CA SER A 96 -2.63 15.99 0.83
C SER A 96 -4.06 16.49 0.61
N ALA A 97 -4.44 17.56 1.30
CA ALA A 97 -5.74 18.20 1.14
C ALA A 97 -5.69 19.23 0.00
N TYR A 98 -6.69 19.18 -0.88
CA TYR A 98 -6.89 20.16 -1.93
C TYR A 98 -8.04 21.09 -1.55
N THR A 99 -7.74 22.37 -1.38
CA THR A 99 -8.67 23.39 -0.88
C THR A 99 -8.74 24.57 -1.84
N ARG A 100 -9.87 25.29 -1.83
CA ARG A 100 -10.08 26.52 -2.57
C ARG A 100 -10.49 27.63 -1.61
N LYS A 101 -9.74 28.72 -1.59
CA LYS A 101 -10.10 29.90 -0.79
C LYS A 101 -11.11 30.75 -1.56
N GLY A 102 -12.20 31.10 -0.90
CA GLY A 102 -13.19 32.06 -1.43
C GLY A 102 -12.65 33.49 -1.38
N GLY A 103 -13.12 34.33 -2.29
CA GLY A 103 -12.72 35.74 -2.42
C GLY A 103 -12.88 36.23 -3.87
N PRO A 104 -12.59 37.52 -4.14
CA PRO A 104 -12.66 38.07 -5.50
C PRO A 104 -11.70 37.36 -6.47
N MET A 105 -10.62 36.76 -5.96
CA MET A 105 -9.74 35.86 -6.70
C MET A 105 -9.83 34.45 -6.09
N LYS A 106 -10.37 33.50 -6.84
CA LYS A 106 -10.35 32.09 -6.45
C LYS A 106 -8.90 31.60 -6.49
N ARG A 107 -8.39 31.11 -5.35
CA ARG A 107 -7.05 30.51 -5.27
C ARG A 107 -7.16 29.08 -4.75
N ASP A 108 -6.53 28.18 -5.50
CA ASP A 108 -6.44 26.77 -5.16
C ASP A 108 -5.15 26.53 -4.36
N TYR A 109 -5.25 25.71 -3.32
CA TYR A 109 -4.16 25.43 -2.40
C TYR A 109 -4.10 23.93 -2.11
N VAL A 110 -2.91 23.36 -2.30
CA VAL A 110 -2.56 21.99 -1.93
C VAL A 110 -1.73 22.07 -0.66
N SER A 111 -2.16 21.41 0.41
CA SER A 111 -1.39 21.35 1.65
C SER A 111 -0.11 20.54 1.47
N HIS A 112 0.75 20.52 2.50
CA HIS A 112 1.77 19.49 2.58
C HIS A 112 1.14 18.09 2.50
N PHE A 113 1.93 17.12 2.03
CA PHE A 113 1.54 15.72 2.13
C PHE A 113 1.67 15.25 3.58
N SER A 114 0.78 14.34 3.99
CA SER A 114 0.93 13.63 5.25
C SER A 114 2.27 12.90 5.33
N GLU A 115 2.61 12.43 6.54
CA GLU A 115 3.62 11.39 6.69
C GLU A 115 3.30 10.22 5.75
N GLU A 116 4.37 9.63 5.20
CA GLU A 116 4.26 8.48 4.32
C GLU A 116 4.01 7.22 5.14
N VAL A 117 2.88 6.58 4.87
CA VAL A 117 2.53 5.29 5.46
C VAL A 117 2.93 4.17 4.51
N ARG A 118 3.43 3.07 5.10
CA ARG A 118 3.92 1.91 4.34
C ARG A 118 3.26 0.62 4.81
N ILE A 119 2.99 -0.29 3.88
CA ILE A 119 2.51 -1.63 4.21
C ILE A 119 3.06 -2.65 3.23
N SER A 120 3.50 -3.80 3.74
CA SER A 120 3.94 -4.92 2.92
C SER A 120 2.74 -5.77 2.51
N ILE A 121 2.53 -5.93 1.22
CA ILE A 121 1.45 -6.73 0.66
C ILE A 121 1.85 -8.21 0.75
N PRO A 122 0.99 -9.10 1.27
CA PRO A 122 1.31 -10.52 1.35
C PRO A 122 1.49 -11.13 -0.05
N HIS A 123 2.24 -12.23 -0.13
CA HIS A 123 2.31 -13.01 -1.36
C HIS A 123 0.95 -13.64 -1.68
N SER A 124 0.69 -13.87 -2.96
CA SER A 124 -0.49 -14.62 -3.38
C SER A 124 -0.30 -16.08 -3.00
N LYS A 125 -1.17 -16.59 -2.10
CA LYS A 125 -1.14 -17.98 -1.63
C LYS A 125 -1.21 -19.02 -2.76
N ARG A 126 -1.60 -18.64 -3.98
CA ARG A 126 -1.70 -19.54 -5.15
C ARG A 126 -0.36 -20.21 -5.52
N ARG A 127 0.79 -19.58 -5.27
CA ARG A 127 2.11 -20.17 -5.54
C ARG A 127 2.63 -21.09 -4.43
N GLU A 128 2.25 -20.83 -3.18
CA GLU A 128 2.66 -21.63 -2.02
C GLU A 128 1.93 -22.98 -1.96
N PHE A 129 0.71 -23.07 -2.48
CA PHE A 129 -0.01 -24.35 -2.57
C PHE A 129 0.72 -25.41 -3.41
N ILE A 130 1.37 -25.03 -4.52
CA ILE A 130 2.15 -25.99 -5.32
C ILE A 130 3.38 -26.46 -4.54
N LEU A 131 4.10 -25.54 -3.90
CA LEU A 131 5.29 -25.88 -3.12
C LEU A 131 4.96 -26.75 -1.92
N ALA A 132 3.92 -26.42 -1.15
CA ALA A 132 3.48 -27.24 -0.01
C ALA A 132 3.01 -28.63 -0.46
N SER A 133 2.31 -28.73 -1.60
CA SER A 133 1.91 -30.01 -2.17
C SER A 133 3.12 -30.84 -2.62
N ILE A 134 4.10 -30.22 -3.29
CA ILE A 134 5.33 -30.90 -3.71
C ILE A 134 6.16 -31.34 -2.50
N VAL A 135 6.32 -30.50 -1.48
CA VAL A 135 7.07 -30.83 -0.26
C VAL A 135 6.42 -32.01 0.48
N ASN A 136 5.09 -32.03 0.60
CA ASN A 136 4.38 -33.16 1.17
C ASN A 136 4.54 -34.43 0.33
N LEU A 137 4.43 -34.34 -1.00
CA LEU A 137 4.63 -35.47 -1.92
C LEU A 137 6.06 -36.02 -1.87
N LEU A 138 7.07 -35.16 -1.75
CA LEU A 138 8.47 -35.58 -1.63
C LEU A 138 8.79 -36.15 -0.24
N SER A 139 8.12 -35.69 0.82
CA SER A 139 8.26 -36.27 2.16
C SER A 139 7.68 -37.69 2.24
N ASP A 140 6.62 -37.96 1.49
CA ASP A 140 5.94 -39.26 1.47
C ASP A 140 6.61 -40.29 0.55
N SER A 141 7.44 -39.85 -0.41
CA SER A 141 8.20 -40.74 -1.31
C SER A 141 9.34 -41.50 -0.62
N SER A 142 9.63 -41.18 0.65
CA SER A 142 10.55 -41.95 1.50
C SER A 142 10.05 -43.36 1.81
N LYS A 143 8.77 -43.65 1.55
CA LYS A 143 8.17 -44.99 1.66
C LYS A 143 8.15 -45.66 0.27
N PRO A 144 8.60 -46.92 0.14
CA PRO A 144 8.53 -47.61 -1.13
C PRO A 144 7.08 -47.74 -1.59
N ALA A 145 6.77 -47.17 -2.76
CA ALA A 145 5.44 -47.23 -3.33
C ALA A 145 5.02 -48.69 -3.60
N PRO A 146 3.77 -49.08 -3.30
CA PRO A 146 3.27 -50.41 -3.62
C PRO A 146 3.34 -50.65 -5.13
N ARG A 147 3.65 -51.90 -5.52
CA ARG A 147 3.94 -52.32 -6.92
C ARG A 147 2.88 -51.92 -7.98
N ASN A 148 1.69 -51.48 -7.57
CA ASN A 148 0.55 -51.17 -8.44
C ASN A 148 -0.11 -49.79 -8.16
N ALA A 149 0.56 -48.85 -7.51
CA ALA A 149 -0.04 -47.55 -7.19
C ALA A 149 -0.30 -46.69 -8.45
N LYS A 150 -1.49 -46.09 -8.55
CA LYS A 150 -1.84 -45.15 -9.64
C LYS A 150 -2.11 -43.76 -9.07
N ILE A 151 -1.49 -42.74 -9.68
CA ILE A 151 -1.70 -41.33 -9.33
C ILE A 151 -3.09 -40.89 -9.84
N ARG A 152 -3.92 -40.35 -8.95
CA ARG A 152 -5.21 -39.75 -9.28
C ARG A 152 -5.26 -38.30 -8.83
N ILE A 153 -5.93 -37.45 -9.61
CA ILE A 153 -6.22 -36.05 -9.25
C ILE A 153 -7.62 -36.02 -8.64
N CYS A 154 -7.76 -35.55 -7.39
CA CYS A 154 -9.06 -35.40 -6.73
C CYS A 154 -9.69 -34.03 -7.03
N ASN A 155 -11.02 -33.93 -6.92
CA ASN A 155 -11.75 -32.67 -7.03
C ASN A 155 -11.35 -31.73 -5.89
N GLY A 156 -10.47 -30.78 -6.21
CA GLY A 156 -9.72 -29.96 -5.24
C GLY A 156 -8.26 -29.72 -5.66
N GLY A 157 -7.77 -30.41 -6.70
CA GLY A 157 -6.42 -30.23 -7.26
C GLY A 157 -5.32 -30.94 -6.47
N HIS A 158 -5.70 -31.75 -5.47
CA HIS A 158 -4.75 -32.55 -4.68
C HIS A 158 -4.48 -33.88 -5.38
N LEU A 159 -3.21 -34.27 -5.43
CA LEU A 159 -2.77 -35.58 -5.94
C LEU A 159 -2.86 -36.60 -4.81
N MET A 160 -3.46 -37.76 -5.08
CA MET A 160 -3.54 -38.88 -4.13
C MET A 160 -3.07 -40.16 -4.81
N LEU A 161 -2.34 -40.99 -4.07
CA LEU A 161 -2.03 -42.37 -4.44
C LEU A 161 -3.23 -43.25 -4.08
N SER A 162 -3.76 -43.98 -5.06
CA SER A 162 -4.87 -44.92 -4.86
C SER A 162 -4.41 -46.32 -5.17
N GLU A 163 -4.66 -47.24 -4.23
CA GLU A 163 -4.57 -48.69 -4.47
C GLU A 163 -5.87 -49.20 -5.13
N ARG A 164 -5.82 -50.41 -5.70
CA ARG A 164 -6.99 -51.10 -6.26
C ARG A 164 -7.64 -51.96 -5.18
#